data_AF-A0A4P5XJ37-F1
#
_entry.id   AF-A0A4P5XJ37-F1
#
_cell.length_a   1.000
_cell.length_b   1.000
_cell.length_c   1.000
_cell.angle_alpha   90.00
_cell.angle_beta   90.00
_cell.angle_gamma   90.00
#
_symmetry.space_group_name_H-M   'P 1'
#
loop_
_entity.id
_entity.type
_entity.pdbx_description
1 polymer ?
#
loop_
_entity_poly.entity_id
_entity_poly.type
_entity_poly.pdbx_seq_one_letter_code
_entity_poly.pdbx_strand_id
1 'polypeptide(L)'
;MIRTESEYAIAVARLAAESTRLTVQRAQLKKSGLKRDEIKRVTDPMKSFSLQLKEEVQNYQRLKQHAFDPLENFRGFGHLLISLRIAKSISQRELSKRLGVHESQISRDERNEYFGISIERAMKVLDALGVRIHSSIEINAPKRRASA
;
A
#
# COMPACT_ATOMS: atom_id res chain seq x y z
N MET A 1 3.81 2.01 0.74
CA MET A 1 3.08 0.81 0.28
C MET A 1 4.03 -0.38 0.25
N ILE A 2 3.60 -1.51 0.78
CA ILE A 2 4.26 -2.82 0.61
C ILE A 2 3.92 -3.39 -0.77
N ARG A 3 4.93 -3.78 -1.55
CA ARG A 3 4.77 -4.21 -2.95
C ARG A 3 5.15 -5.66 -3.18
N THR A 4 6.02 -6.22 -2.34
CA THR A 4 6.52 -7.59 -2.51
C THR A 4 6.22 -8.45 -1.28
N GLU A 5 6.29 -9.77 -1.45
CA GLU A 5 6.19 -10.71 -0.33
C GLU A 5 7.32 -10.51 0.68
N SER A 6 8.53 -10.17 0.19
CA SER A 6 9.68 -9.90 1.06
C SER A 6 9.48 -8.64 1.89
N GLU A 7 9.01 -7.54 1.29
CA GLU A 7 8.65 -6.31 2.01
C GLU A 7 7.56 -6.60 3.05
N TYR A 8 6.56 -7.42 2.69
CA TYR A 8 5.48 -7.83 3.60
C TYR A 8 6.01 -8.62 4.81
N ALA A 9 6.83 -9.65 4.57
CA ALA A 9 7.40 -10.47 5.64
C ALA A 9 8.25 -9.63 6.62
N ILE A 10 9.07 -8.71 6.08
CA ILE A 10 9.87 -7.78 6.88
C ILE A 10 8.96 -6.85 7.70
N ALA A 11 7.92 -6.30 7.09
CA ALA A 11 6.97 -5.40 7.77
C ALA A 11 6.24 -6.11 8.91
N VAL A 12 5.77 -7.34 8.70
CA VAL A 12 5.13 -8.16 9.74
C VAL A 12 6.08 -8.46 10.90
N ALA A 13 7.32 -8.88 10.59
CA ALA A 13 8.33 -9.15 11.61
C ALA A 13 8.66 -7.90 12.43
N ARG A 14 8.79 -6.75 11.77
CA ARG A 14 9.03 -5.46 12.43
C ARG A 14 7.85 -5.06 13.33
N LEU A 15 6.62 -5.20 12.86
CA LEU A 15 5.41 -4.90 13.64
C LEU A 15 5.33 -5.76 14.91
N ALA A 16 5.66 -7.05 14.81
CA ALA A 16 5.71 -7.97 15.94
C ALA A 16 6.80 -7.57 16.96
N ALA A 17 7.98 -7.21 16.48
CA ALA A 17 9.08 -6.75 17.33
C ALA A 17 8.74 -5.43 18.06
N GLU A 18 8.15 -4.46 17.36
CA GLU A 18 7.71 -3.18 17.95
C GLU A 18 6.63 -3.39 19.00
N SER A 19 5.62 -4.24 18.72
CA SER A 19 4.58 -4.59 19.69
C SER A 19 5.15 -5.23 20.96
N THR A 20 6.11 -6.13 20.80
CA THR A 20 6.79 -6.79 21.92
C THR A 20 7.58 -5.78 22.76
N ARG A 21 8.37 -4.92 22.11
CA ARG A 21 9.13 -3.84 22.78
C ARG A 21 8.22 -2.91 23.57
N LEU A 22 7.11 -2.48 22.98
CA LEU A 22 6.11 -1.62 23.65
C LEU A 22 5.51 -2.30 24.88
N THR A 23 5.23 -3.59 24.79
CA THR A 23 4.66 -4.37 25.90
C THR A 23 5.65 -4.49 27.06
N VAL A 24 6.91 -4.82 26.77
CA VAL A 24 7.98 -4.88 27.77
C VAL A 24 8.20 -3.52 28.43
N GLN A 25 8.30 -2.45 27.64
CA GLN A 25 8.50 -1.10 28.15
C GLN A 25 7.34 -0.63 29.03
N ARG A 26 6.08 -0.93 28.65
CA ARG A 26 4.90 -0.64 29.48
C ARG A 26 4.94 -1.37 30.82
N ALA A 27 5.37 -2.64 30.82
CA ALA A 27 5.53 -3.40 32.05
C ALA A 27 6.61 -2.81 32.95
N GLN A 28 7.74 -2.36 32.38
CA GLN A 28 8.82 -1.69 33.11
C GLN A 28 8.35 -0.34 33.70
N LEU A 29 7.68 0.51 32.92
CA LEU A 29 7.16 1.80 33.40
C LEU A 29 6.12 1.62 34.52
N LYS A 30 5.31 0.56 34.46
CA LYS A 30 4.38 0.20 35.54
C LYS A 30 5.12 -0.23 36.80
N LYS A 31 6.22 -0.99 36.66
CA LYS A 31 7.06 -1.42 37.79
C LYS A 31 7.81 -0.24 38.44
N SER A 32 8.17 0.79 37.67
CA SER A 32 8.78 2.01 38.19
C SER A 32 7.78 3.00 38.80
N GLY A 33 6.52 2.59 38.98
CA GLY A 33 5.51 3.37 39.73
C GLY A 33 4.79 4.46 38.94
N LEU A 34 4.98 4.56 37.61
CA LEU A 34 4.26 5.56 36.81
C LEU A 34 2.76 5.26 36.78
N LYS A 35 1.95 6.33 36.84
CA LYS A 35 0.49 6.24 36.70
C LYS A 35 0.13 5.98 35.23
N ARG A 36 -1.08 5.46 35.02
CA ARG A 36 -1.58 5.06 33.68
C ARG A 36 -1.46 6.18 32.64
N ASP A 37 -1.76 7.42 33.01
CA ASP A 37 -1.74 8.56 32.08
C ASP A 37 -0.31 9.01 31.72
N GLU A 38 0.66 8.78 32.60
CA GLU A 38 2.08 9.04 32.33
C GLU A 38 2.65 7.97 31.41
N ILE A 39 2.34 6.69 31.66
CA ILE A 39 2.68 5.57 30.77
C ILE A 39 2.06 5.80 29.39
N LYS A 40 0.81 6.26 29.33
CA LYS A 40 0.13 6.57 28.08
C LYS A 40 0.88 7.67 27.31
N ARG A 41 1.16 8.81 27.95
CA ARG A 41 1.90 9.93 27.33
C ARG A 41 3.26 9.53 26.76
N VAL A 42 4.00 8.65 27.44
CA VAL A 42 5.29 8.13 26.97
C VAL A 42 5.14 7.17 25.79
N THR A 43 4.07 6.35 25.79
CA THR A 43 3.92 5.26 24.80
C THR A 43 3.12 5.65 23.56
N ASP A 44 2.34 6.73 23.59
CA ASP A 44 1.50 7.17 22.48
C ASP A 44 2.28 7.58 21.22
N PRO A 45 3.40 8.34 21.28
CA PRO A 45 4.19 8.63 20.09
C PRO A 45 4.71 7.37 19.40
N MET A 46 5.16 6.40 20.18
CA MET A 46 5.68 5.13 19.67
C MET A 46 4.57 4.28 19.01
N LYS A 47 3.35 4.33 19.53
CA LYS A 47 2.19 3.69 18.89
C LYS A 47 1.83 4.34 17.57
N SER A 48 1.88 5.67 17.47
CA SER A 48 1.53 6.37 16.23
C SER A 48 2.39 5.89 15.05
N PHE A 49 3.69 5.68 15.25
CA PHE A 49 4.56 5.10 14.22
C PHE A 49 4.19 3.67 13.84
N SER A 50 3.80 2.85 14.81
CA SER A 50 3.35 1.46 14.55
C SER A 50 2.01 1.40 13.80
N LEU A 51 1.19 2.45 13.89
CA LEU A 51 -0.12 2.49 13.25
C LEU A 51 0.01 2.53 11.73
N GLN A 52 0.91 3.37 11.20
CA GLN A 52 1.16 3.47 9.77
C GLN A 52 1.65 2.13 9.18
N LEU A 53 2.63 1.48 9.84
CA LEU A 53 3.13 0.19 9.38
C LEU A 53 2.03 -0.89 9.43
N LYS A 54 1.17 -0.86 10.46
CA LYS A 54 0.03 -1.75 10.58
C LYS A 54 -0.97 -1.55 9.44
N GLU A 55 -1.27 -0.30 9.10
CA GLU A 55 -2.13 0.03 7.96
C GLU A 55 -1.55 -0.48 6.64
N GLU A 56 -0.25 -0.33 6.40
CA GLU A 56 0.38 -0.87 5.19
C GLU A 56 0.29 -2.40 5.10
N VAL A 57 0.50 -3.11 6.22
CA VAL A 57 0.36 -4.57 6.31
C VAL A 57 -1.08 -5.00 6.03
N GLN A 58 -2.05 -4.30 6.62
CA GLN A 58 -3.49 -4.58 6.41
C GLN A 58 -3.91 -4.31 4.96
N ASN A 59 -3.43 -3.22 4.37
CA ASN A 59 -3.69 -2.90 2.97
C ASN A 59 -3.15 -4.00 2.05
N TYR A 60 -1.93 -4.48 2.28
CA TYR A 60 -1.37 -5.59 1.52
C TYR A 60 -2.23 -6.87 1.60
N GLN A 61 -2.74 -7.20 2.79
CA GLN A 61 -3.63 -8.35 3.00
C GLN A 61 -4.97 -8.19 2.26
N ARG A 62 -5.57 -6.99 2.30
CA ARG A 62 -6.81 -6.68 1.56
C ARG A 62 -6.64 -6.85 0.05
N LEU A 63 -5.50 -6.40 -0.49
CA LEU A 63 -5.20 -6.55 -1.92
C LEU A 63 -5.10 -8.02 -2.33
N LYS A 64 -4.49 -8.88 -1.49
CA LYS A 64 -4.48 -10.33 -1.71
C LYS A 64 -5.87 -10.97 -1.70
N GLN A 65 -6.84 -10.34 -1.06
CA GLN A 65 -8.24 -10.77 -1.03
C GLN A 65 -9.08 -10.18 -2.17
N HIS A 66 -8.44 -9.53 -3.16
CA HIS A 66 -9.10 -8.87 -4.30
C HIS A 66 -10.07 -7.75 -3.92
N ALA A 67 -9.90 -7.13 -2.75
CA ALA A 67 -10.67 -5.96 -2.36
C ALA A 67 -10.01 -4.69 -2.95
N PHE A 68 -10.61 -4.14 -4.00
CA PHE A 68 -10.16 -2.92 -4.66
C PHE A 68 -11.20 -1.81 -4.52
N ASP A 69 -10.75 -0.60 -4.23
CA ASP A 69 -11.62 0.58 -4.25
C ASP A 69 -11.80 1.10 -5.68
N PRO A 70 -12.97 1.70 -6.02
CA PRO A 70 -13.17 2.35 -7.30
C PRO A 70 -12.16 3.46 -7.53
N LEU A 71 -11.81 3.66 -8.79
CA LEU A 71 -10.78 4.61 -9.17
C LEU A 71 -11.41 5.88 -9.75
N GLU A 72 -11.13 7.03 -9.15
CA GLU A 72 -11.64 8.32 -9.59
C GLU A 72 -10.64 9.03 -10.53
N ASN A 73 -11.05 9.34 -11.77
CA ASN A 73 -10.28 10.15 -12.72
C ASN A 73 -8.81 9.69 -12.91
N PHE A 74 -8.56 8.38 -12.98
CA PHE A 74 -7.21 7.81 -13.11
C PHE A 74 -6.24 8.13 -11.95
N ARG A 75 -6.70 8.75 -10.86
CA ARG A 75 -5.87 9.00 -9.66
C ARG A 75 -5.50 7.69 -9.00
N GLY A 76 -4.21 7.53 -8.70
CA GLY A 76 -3.70 6.28 -8.11
C GLY A 76 -3.67 5.10 -9.09
N PHE A 77 -3.78 5.33 -10.40
CA PHE A 77 -3.80 4.24 -11.38
C PHE A 77 -2.51 3.40 -11.37
N GLY A 78 -1.35 4.01 -11.20
CA GLY A 78 -0.10 3.26 -11.04
C GLY A 78 -0.08 2.40 -9.77
N HIS A 79 -0.65 2.91 -8.67
CA HIS A 79 -0.87 2.14 -7.45
C HIS A 79 -1.81 0.93 -7.68
N LEU A 80 -2.87 1.11 -8.49
CA LEU A 80 -3.75 0.01 -8.90
C LEU A 80 -2.99 -1.07 -9.68
N LEU A 81 -2.10 -0.73 -10.62
CA LEU A 81 -1.31 -1.71 -11.37
C LEU A 81 -0.46 -2.60 -10.45
N ILE A 82 0.20 -1.99 -9.47
CA ILE A 82 0.97 -2.71 -8.44
C ILE A 82 0.05 -3.62 -7.62
N SER A 83 -1.09 -3.07 -7.19
CA SER A 83 -2.08 -3.77 -6.39
C SER A 83 -2.64 -5.00 -7.08
N LEU A 84 -2.97 -4.88 -8.38
CA LEU A 84 -3.43 -5.98 -9.22
C LEU A 84 -2.37 -7.08 -9.35
N ARG A 85 -1.09 -6.71 -9.52
CA ARG A 85 0.01 -7.67 -9.56
C ARG A 85 0.09 -8.47 -8.25
N ILE A 86 0.04 -7.79 -7.11
CA ILE A 86 0.07 -8.43 -5.77
C ILE A 86 -1.12 -9.36 -5.60
N ALA A 87 -2.32 -8.89 -5.95
CA ALA A 87 -3.55 -9.66 -5.85
C ALA A 87 -3.51 -10.95 -6.69
N LYS A 88 -2.91 -10.87 -7.89
CA LYS A 88 -2.66 -12.03 -8.76
C LYS A 88 -1.50 -12.92 -8.31
N SER A 89 -0.81 -12.59 -7.21
CA SER A 89 0.40 -13.27 -6.74
C SER A 89 1.50 -13.38 -7.80
N ILE A 90 1.58 -12.40 -8.70
CA ILE A 90 2.60 -12.34 -9.75
C ILE A 90 3.83 -11.59 -9.19
N SER A 91 5.03 -12.14 -9.33
CA SER A 91 6.26 -11.46 -8.91
C SER A 91 6.72 -10.43 -9.95
N GLN A 92 7.59 -9.49 -9.56
CA GLN A 92 8.18 -8.53 -10.52
C GLN A 92 8.95 -9.27 -11.63
N ARG A 93 9.72 -10.30 -11.28
CA ARG A 93 10.39 -11.20 -12.23
C ARG A 93 9.43 -11.88 -13.20
N GLU A 94 8.29 -12.36 -12.72
CA GLU A 94 7.30 -13.01 -13.56
C GLU A 94 6.65 -12.00 -14.51
N LEU A 95 6.26 -10.82 -14.00
CA LEU A 95 5.71 -9.75 -14.83
C LEU A 95 6.74 -9.30 -15.89
N SER A 96 8.02 -9.20 -15.54
CA SER A 96 9.07 -8.79 -16.48
C SER A 96 9.22 -9.79 -17.62
N LYS A 97 9.17 -11.11 -17.33
CA LYS A 97 9.16 -12.16 -18.36
C LYS A 97 7.96 -12.02 -19.30
N ARG A 98 6.76 -11.83 -18.76
CA ARG A 98 5.54 -11.66 -19.57
C ARG A 98 5.58 -10.43 -20.47
N LEU A 99 6.25 -9.38 -20.02
CA LEU A 99 6.41 -8.13 -20.75
C LEU A 99 7.64 -8.11 -21.66
N GLY A 100 8.50 -9.14 -21.64
CA GLY A 100 9.74 -9.17 -22.40
C GLY A 100 10.75 -8.10 -21.99
N VAL A 101 10.74 -7.68 -20.72
CA VAL A 101 11.65 -6.63 -20.19
C VAL A 101 12.50 -7.17 -19.04
N HIS A 102 13.56 -6.43 -18.73
CA HIS A 102 14.39 -6.74 -17.57
C HIS A 102 13.65 -6.42 -16.25
N GLU A 103 13.83 -7.25 -15.21
CA GLU A 103 13.15 -7.10 -13.91
C GLU A 103 13.41 -5.72 -13.27
N SER A 104 14.61 -5.17 -13.45
CA SER A 104 14.95 -3.83 -12.94
C SER A 104 14.06 -2.72 -13.49
N GLN A 105 13.49 -2.88 -14.69
CA GLN A 105 12.56 -1.91 -15.25
C GLN A 105 11.25 -1.93 -14.45
N ILE A 106 10.68 -3.11 -14.20
CA ILE A 106 9.47 -3.26 -13.37
C ILE A 106 9.73 -2.73 -11.95
N SER A 107 10.88 -3.07 -11.36
CA SER A 107 11.26 -2.55 -10.05
C SER A 107 11.34 -1.02 -10.00
N ARG A 108 11.88 -0.38 -11.05
CA ARG A 108 11.94 1.09 -11.16
C ARG A 108 10.56 1.70 -11.35
N ASP A 109 9.77 1.13 -12.25
CA ASP A 109 8.42 1.59 -12.54
C ASP A 109 7.55 1.51 -11.27
N GLU A 110 7.56 0.38 -10.56
CA GLU A 110 6.81 0.23 -9.30
C GLU A 110 7.37 1.10 -8.16
N ARG A 111 8.68 1.41 -8.16
CA ARG A 111 9.27 2.33 -7.18
C ARG A 111 8.77 3.75 -7.36
N ASN A 112 8.55 4.16 -8.61
CA ASN A 112 7.97 5.45 -8.96
C ASN A 112 6.43 5.39 -9.10
N GLU A 113 5.79 4.33 -8.61
CA GLU A 113 4.34 4.12 -8.70
C GLU A 113 3.79 4.28 -10.12
N TYR A 114 4.55 3.85 -11.13
CA TYR A 114 4.24 4.01 -12.55
C TYR A 114 3.92 5.47 -12.94
N PHE A 115 4.44 6.46 -12.21
CA PHE A 115 4.21 7.86 -12.51
C PHE A 115 4.66 8.19 -13.94
N GLY A 116 3.77 8.81 -14.73
CA GLY A 116 4.01 9.14 -16.13
C GLY A 116 3.92 7.94 -17.10
N ILE A 117 3.43 6.79 -16.67
CA ILE A 117 3.18 5.65 -17.58
C ILE A 117 2.22 6.05 -18.71
N SER A 118 2.55 5.66 -19.95
CA SER A 118 1.64 5.82 -21.07
C SER A 118 0.46 4.84 -20.98
N ILE A 119 -0.69 5.21 -21.55
CA ILE A 119 -1.86 4.32 -21.63
C ILE A 119 -1.49 3.00 -22.32
N GLU A 120 -0.73 3.06 -23.41
CA GLU A 120 -0.28 1.87 -24.14
C GLU A 120 0.55 0.93 -23.25
N ARG A 121 1.48 1.48 -22.45
CA ARG A 121 2.30 0.68 -21.55
C ARG A 121 1.46 0.09 -20.42
N ALA A 122 0.50 0.84 -19.90
CA ALA A 122 -0.44 0.35 -18.91
C ALA A 122 -1.31 -0.80 -19.43
N MET A 123 -1.82 -0.71 -20.66
CA MET A 123 -2.57 -1.79 -21.31
C MET A 123 -1.73 -3.06 -21.38
N LYS A 124 -0.48 -2.97 -21.84
CA LYS A 124 0.45 -4.11 -21.87
C LYS A 124 0.64 -4.75 -20.49
N VAL A 125 0.74 -3.93 -19.43
CA VAL A 125 0.83 -4.42 -18.04
C VAL A 125 -0.46 -5.15 -17.65
N LEU A 126 -1.64 -4.57 -17.91
CA LEU A 126 -2.93 -5.20 -17.60
C LEU A 126 -3.12 -6.53 -18.35
N ASP A 127 -2.74 -6.59 -19.62
CA ASP A 127 -2.76 -7.80 -20.44
C ASP A 127 -1.84 -8.88 -19.86
N ALA A 128 -0.60 -8.50 -19.51
CA ALA A 128 0.35 -9.42 -18.87
C ALA A 128 -0.12 -9.93 -17.50
N LEU A 129 -0.92 -9.13 -16.79
CA LEU A 129 -1.55 -9.51 -15.52
C LEU A 129 -2.85 -10.32 -15.72
N GLY A 130 -3.40 -10.37 -16.93
CA GLY A 130 -4.69 -11.00 -17.22
C GLY A 130 -5.84 -10.32 -16.46
N VAL A 131 -5.87 -8.99 -16.49
CA VAL A 131 -6.88 -8.17 -15.83
C VAL A 131 -7.60 -7.31 -16.87
N ARG A 132 -8.93 -7.23 -16.75
CA ARG A 132 -9.75 -6.27 -17.50
C ARG A 132 -10.28 -5.21 -16.55
N ILE A 133 -10.23 -3.96 -16.99
CA ILE A 133 -10.81 -2.82 -16.26
C ILE A 133 -12.00 -2.31 -17.07
N HIS A 134 -13.13 -2.12 -16.40
CA HIS A 134 -14.30 -1.43 -16.93
C HIS A 134 -14.44 -0.10 -16.19
N SER A 135 -14.70 0.99 -16.91
CA SER A 135 -14.91 2.32 -16.32
C SER A 135 -16.29 2.86 -16.68
N SER A 136 -16.94 3.50 -15.72
CA SER A 136 -18.12 4.34 -15.93
C SER A 136 -17.71 5.79 -16.09
N ILE A 137 -18.54 6.57 -16.80
CA ILE A 137 -18.30 7.99 -17.09
C ILE A 137 -19.50 8.76 -16.55
N GLU A 138 -19.24 9.75 -15.70
CA GLU A 138 -20.24 10.64 -15.13
C GLU A 138 -19.91 12.08 -15.53
N ILE A 139 -20.92 12.82 -16.01
CA ILE A 139 -20.78 14.23 -16.35
C ILE A 139 -21.27 15.04 -15.15
N ASN A 140 -20.35 15.71 -14.46
CA ASN A 140 -20.70 16.60 -13.37
C ASN A 140 -21.49 17.80 -13.90
N ALA A 141 -22.58 18.15 -13.21
CA ALA A 141 -23.27 19.40 -13.47
C ALA A 141 -22.30 20.58 -13.30
N PRO A 142 -22.41 21.65 -14.11
CA PRO A 142 -21.52 22.79 -14.01
C PRO A 142 -21.57 23.36 -12.58
N LYS A 143 -20.41 23.57 -11.96
CA LYS A 143 -20.32 24.27 -10.67
C LYS A 143 -20.92 25.66 -10.87
N ARG A 144 -22.12 25.89 -10.33
CA ARG A 144 -22.69 27.24 -10.22
C ARG A 144 -21.62 28.13 -9.58
N ARG A 145 -21.12 29.12 -10.33
CA ARG A 145 -20.24 30.14 -9.76
C ARG A 145 -21.03 30.78 -8.62
N ALA A 146 -20.48 30.70 -7.40
CA ALA A 146 -20.99 31.49 -6.30
C ALA A 146 -20.90 32.96 -6.72
N SER A 147 -22.05 33.60 -6.87
CA SER A 147 -22.16 35.05 -7.04
C SER A 147 -21.55 35.70 -5.80
N ALA A 148 -20.47 36.44 -6.01
CA ALA A 148 -19.91 37.37 -5.03
C ALA A 148 -20.85 38.57 -4.85
#